data_AF-A0A947MT58-F1
#
_entry.id   AF-A0A947MT58-F1
#
_cell.length_a   1.000
_cell.length_b   1.000
_cell.length_c   1.000
_cell.angle_alpha   90.00
_cell.angle_beta   90.00
_cell.angle_gamma   90.00
#
_symmetry.space_group_name_H-M   'P 1'
#
loop_
_entity.id
_entity.type
_entity.pdbx_description
1 polymer ?
#
loop_
_entity_poly.entity_id
_entity_poly.type
_entity_poly.pdbx_seq_one_letter_code
_entity_poly.pdbx_strand_id
1 'polypeptide(L)'
;MARDRRAALVELFEVGPGGSHVALSPLAALRQIAGDPHRGLHEDTPIVNLEDATDPDTERLMELITEPRALSWADSDPVHFEIDGEPVRFTELPDRRVRVTTDTAPNRFVKHVVALYARELRGADRATEPRAFRLLRELEALSRTGGLGAASMPTVVSTADPVIAKDRRYSRILAAYLALARREPIQSRTPA
;
A
#
# COMPACT_ATOMS: atom_id res chain seq x y z
N MET A 1 25.73 5.29 21.65
CA MET A 1 24.30 4.90 21.72
C MET A 1 23.56 5.07 20.38
N ALA A 2 23.34 6.29 19.86
CA ALA A 2 22.61 6.47 18.60
C ALA A 2 23.34 5.85 17.38
N ARG A 3 24.66 6.02 17.30
CA ARG A 3 25.51 5.44 16.24
C ARG A 3 25.52 3.91 16.27
N ASP A 4 25.65 3.32 17.46
CA ASP A 4 25.65 1.86 17.64
C ASP A 4 24.30 1.25 17.24
N ARG A 5 23.21 1.95 17.57
CA ARG A 5 21.86 1.59 17.13
C ARG A 5 21.73 1.64 15.61
N ARG A 6 22.21 2.70 14.95
CA ARG A 6 22.15 2.80 13.48
C ARG A 6 23.00 1.74 12.79
N ALA A 7 24.18 1.43 13.32
CA ALA A 7 25.00 0.32 12.82
C ALA A 7 24.25 -1.02 12.93
N ALA A 8 23.61 -1.27 14.07
CA ALA A 8 22.80 -2.46 14.29
C ALA A 8 21.59 -2.56 13.34
N LEU A 9 20.93 -1.44 13.03
CA LEU A 9 19.84 -1.39 12.04
C LEU A 9 20.32 -1.70 10.62
N VAL A 10 21.48 -1.19 10.24
CA VAL A 10 22.10 -1.50 8.94
C VAL A 10 22.34 -3.00 8.81
N GLU A 11 22.94 -3.62 9.83
CA GLU A 11 23.17 -5.08 9.84
C GLU A 11 21.86 -5.87 9.74
N LEU A 12 20.85 -5.48 10.52
CA LEU A 12 19.53 -6.12 10.49
C LEU A 12 18.91 -6.08 9.08
N PHE A 13 19.12 -5.02 8.31
CA PHE A 13 18.48 -4.84 7.00
C PHE A 13 19.29 -5.40 5.83
N GLU A 14 20.62 -5.32 5.89
CA GLU A 14 21.51 -5.83 4.85
C GLU A 14 21.69 -7.36 4.96
N VAL A 15 21.67 -7.91 6.17
CA VAL A 15 21.91 -9.34 6.43
C VAL A 15 20.64 -10.08 6.88
N GLY A 16 19.77 -9.41 7.64
CA GLY A 16 18.58 -10.02 8.23
C GLY A 16 18.80 -10.54 9.66
N PRO A 17 17.70 -10.88 10.38
CA PRO A 17 17.79 -11.42 11.73
C PRO A 17 18.53 -12.77 11.73
N GLY A 18 19.52 -12.93 12.62
CA GLY A 18 20.28 -14.16 12.80
C GLY A 18 21.55 -14.31 11.95
N GLY A 19 21.92 -13.32 11.13
CA GLY A 19 23.25 -13.26 10.50
C GLY A 19 23.57 -14.29 9.41
N SER A 20 22.58 -15.03 8.91
CA SER A 20 22.79 -16.04 7.86
C SER A 20 22.72 -15.41 6.46
N HIS A 21 23.83 -15.43 5.72
CA HIS A 21 23.93 -14.97 4.33
C HIS A 21 23.18 -15.83 3.29
N VAL A 22 22.50 -16.90 3.72
CA VAL A 22 21.83 -17.86 2.82
C VAL A 22 20.40 -17.41 2.45
N ALA A 23 19.85 -16.42 3.16
CA ALA A 23 18.47 -15.96 2.96
C ALA A 23 18.40 -14.56 2.35
N LEU A 24 17.34 -14.31 1.57
CA LEU A 24 16.95 -12.99 1.08
C LEU A 24 16.99 -11.99 2.25
N SER A 25 17.80 -10.93 2.14
CA SER A 25 17.85 -9.88 3.17
C SER A 25 16.61 -8.99 3.11
N PRO A 26 16.23 -8.31 4.20
CA PRO A 26 15.12 -7.35 4.17
C PRO A 26 15.26 -6.28 3.09
N LEU A 27 16.48 -5.76 2.88
CA LEU A 27 16.75 -4.80 1.81
C LEU A 27 16.55 -5.41 0.42
N ALA A 28 17.01 -6.64 0.19
CA ALA A 28 16.80 -7.33 -1.07
C ALA A 28 15.31 -7.63 -1.32
N ALA A 29 14.56 -8.01 -0.28
CA ALA A 29 13.11 -8.19 -0.36
C ALA A 29 12.39 -6.89 -0.74
N LEU A 30 12.80 -5.76 -0.17
CA LEU A 30 12.24 -4.46 -0.53
C LEU A 30 12.52 -4.08 -1.99
N ARG A 31 13.74 -4.31 -2.48
CA ARG A 31 14.06 -4.08 -3.90
C ARG A 31 13.16 -4.92 -4.81
N GLN A 32 12.95 -6.18 -4.47
CA GLN A 32 12.06 -7.06 -5.23
C GLN A 32 10.61 -6.57 -5.21
N ILE A 33 10.08 -6.17 -4.05
CA ILE A 33 8.72 -5.64 -3.94
C ILE A 33 8.58 -4.29 -4.67
N ALA A 34 9.61 -3.44 -4.66
CA ALA A 34 9.56 -2.17 -5.39
C ALA A 34 9.49 -2.37 -6.91
N GLY A 35 10.16 -3.40 -7.44
CA GLY A 35 10.08 -3.78 -8.86
C GLY A 35 8.80 -4.53 -9.22
N ASP A 36 8.30 -5.36 -8.30
CA ASP A 36 7.09 -6.16 -8.46
C ASP A 36 6.19 -6.04 -7.20
N PRO A 37 5.41 -4.94 -7.10
CA PRO A 37 4.56 -4.66 -5.95
C PRO A 37 3.37 -5.60 -5.92
N HIS A 38 2.84 -5.89 -4.72
CA HIS A 38 1.59 -6.64 -4.63
C HIS A 38 0.44 -5.86 -5.27
N ARG A 39 -0.36 -6.52 -6.10
CA ARG A 39 -1.50 -5.91 -6.79
C ARG A 39 -2.80 -6.51 -6.26
N GLY A 40 -3.79 -5.68 -6.04
CA GLY A 40 -5.14 -6.09 -5.64
C GLY A 40 -6.18 -5.50 -6.58
N LEU A 41 -7.37 -6.08 -6.57
CA LEU A 41 -8.53 -5.47 -7.21
C LEU A 41 -9.16 -4.49 -6.22
N HIS A 42 -9.42 -3.28 -6.70
CA HIS A 42 -10.23 -2.30 -6.02
C HIS A 42 -11.51 -2.12 -6.79
N GLU A 43 -12.61 -2.19 -6.07
CA GLU A 43 -13.94 -1.94 -6.57
C GLU A 43 -14.40 -0.57 -6.07
N ASP A 44 -14.72 0.33 -7.00
CA ASP A 44 -15.40 1.58 -6.73
C ASP A 44 -16.74 1.62 -7.48
N THR A 45 -17.73 2.31 -6.91
CA THR A 45 -19.06 2.48 -7.53
C THR A 45 -19.38 3.98 -7.63
N PRO A 46 -18.66 4.76 -8.45
CA PRO A 46 -18.99 6.16 -8.67
C PRO A 46 -20.38 6.33 -9.29
N ILE A 47 -21.00 7.47 -9.04
CA ILE A 47 -22.18 7.93 -9.78
C ILE A 47 -21.67 8.65 -11.03
N VAL A 48 -22.13 8.22 -12.21
CA VAL A 48 -21.72 8.76 -13.52
C VAL A 48 -22.93 8.97 -14.41
N ASN A 49 -22.80 9.78 -15.46
CA ASN A 49 -23.86 9.90 -16.45
C ASN A 49 -24.14 8.54 -17.09
N LEU A 50 -25.40 8.26 -17.41
CA LEU A 50 -25.83 7.03 -18.09
C LEU A 50 -25.02 6.76 -19.36
N GLU A 51 -24.63 7.81 -20.10
CA GLU A 51 -23.84 7.70 -21.34
C GLU A 51 -22.36 7.34 -21.11
N ASP A 52 -21.83 7.63 -19.92
CA ASP A 52 -20.43 7.37 -19.53
C ASP A 52 -20.28 6.06 -18.74
N ALA A 53 -21.40 5.39 -18.45
CA ALA A 53 -21.43 4.17 -17.65
C ALA A 53 -20.81 2.98 -18.40
N THR A 54 -19.96 2.23 -17.71
CA THR A 54 -19.27 1.06 -18.29
C THR A 54 -19.82 -0.28 -17.79
N ASP A 55 -20.26 -0.35 -16.54
CA ASP A 55 -20.83 -1.51 -15.88
C ASP A 55 -21.88 -1.03 -14.83
N PRO A 56 -23.12 -0.74 -15.28
CA PRO A 56 -24.16 -0.21 -14.41
C PRO A 56 -24.48 -1.14 -13.24
N ASP A 57 -24.38 -0.64 -12.02
CA ASP A 57 -24.81 -1.33 -10.81
C ASP A 57 -26.34 -1.23 -10.67
N THR A 58 -27.02 -2.11 -11.39
CA THR A 58 -28.49 -2.16 -11.41
C THR A 58 -29.11 -2.45 -10.05
N GLU A 59 -28.39 -3.13 -9.14
CA GLU A 59 -28.89 -3.43 -7.79
C GLU A 59 -29.01 -2.15 -6.94
N ARG A 60 -28.10 -1.18 -7.16
CA ARG A 60 -28.09 0.12 -6.46
C ARG A 60 -28.88 1.23 -7.14
N LEU A 61 -29.43 0.99 -8.33
CA LEU A 61 -30.18 2.00 -9.09
C LEU A 61 -31.34 2.63 -8.27
N MET A 62 -31.99 1.84 -7.43
CA MET A 62 -33.09 2.30 -6.57
C MET A 62 -32.65 3.32 -5.51
N GLU A 63 -31.41 3.25 -5.01
CA GLU A 63 -30.87 4.22 -4.05
C GLU A 63 -30.79 5.61 -4.68
N LEU A 64 -30.46 5.65 -5.97
CA LEU A 64 -30.25 6.87 -6.72
C LEU A 64 -31.54 7.66 -6.98
N ILE A 65 -32.72 7.02 -6.97
CA ILE A 65 -34.02 7.70 -7.17
C ILE A 65 -34.22 8.87 -6.20
N THR A 66 -33.58 8.82 -5.03
CA THR A 66 -33.66 9.87 -4.01
C THR A 66 -32.73 11.06 -4.28
N GLU A 67 -31.81 10.95 -5.23
CA GLU A 67 -30.86 12.00 -5.56
C GLU A 67 -31.43 12.98 -6.60
N PRO A 68 -31.37 14.30 -6.35
CA PRO A 68 -32.00 15.32 -7.22
C PRO A 68 -31.52 15.36 -8.69
N ARG A 69 -30.43 14.69 -9.05
CA ARG A 69 -29.83 14.68 -10.39
C ARG A 69 -29.88 13.32 -11.09
N ALA A 70 -30.37 12.31 -10.37
CA ALA A 70 -30.47 10.94 -10.85
C ALA A 70 -31.51 10.76 -11.94
N LEU A 71 -32.58 11.54 -11.87
CA LEU A 71 -33.77 11.40 -12.71
C LEU A 71 -34.06 12.70 -13.45
N SER A 72 -34.53 12.57 -14.68
CA SER A 72 -35.09 13.66 -15.48
C SER A 72 -36.37 13.21 -16.16
N TRP A 73 -37.24 14.17 -16.46
CA TRP A 73 -38.42 13.94 -17.29
C TRP A 73 -37.97 13.55 -18.71
N ALA A 74 -38.64 12.55 -19.28
CA ALA A 74 -38.33 12.06 -20.62
C ALA A 74 -39.29 12.67 -21.65
N ASP A 75 -38.75 13.39 -22.64
CA ASP A 75 -39.56 14.06 -23.67
C ASP A 75 -40.00 13.12 -24.82
N SER A 76 -39.42 11.91 -24.95
CA SER A 76 -39.78 10.90 -25.97
C SER A 76 -39.17 9.52 -25.70
N ASP A 77 -39.77 8.45 -26.22
CA ASP A 77 -39.52 7.06 -25.80
C ASP A 77 -38.65 6.22 -26.76
N PRO A 78 -37.86 5.27 -26.22
CA PRO A 78 -38.41 3.92 -26.00
C PRO A 78 -38.07 3.24 -24.66
N VAL A 79 -37.41 3.90 -23.70
CA VAL A 79 -37.12 3.33 -22.37
C VAL A 79 -37.26 4.39 -21.26
N HIS A 80 -38.41 4.44 -20.59
CA HIS A 80 -38.63 5.25 -19.37
C HIS A 80 -39.41 4.47 -18.30
N PHE A 81 -39.41 5.00 -17.07
CA PHE A 81 -40.24 4.57 -15.95
C PHE A 81 -41.35 5.61 -15.75
N GLU A 82 -42.50 5.23 -15.20
CA GLU A 82 -43.57 6.19 -14.85
C GLU A 82 -43.58 6.44 -13.34
N ILE A 83 -43.61 7.71 -12.95
CA ILE A 83 -43.89 8.15 -11.58
C ILE A 83 -45.08 9.11 -11.65
N ASP A 84 -46.16 8.79 -10.95
CA ASP A 84 -47.42 9.56 -10.96
C ASP A 84 -48.02 9.82 -12.37
N GLY A 85 -47.81 8.88 -13.30
CA GLY A 85 -48.31 8.97 -14.68
C GLY A 85 -47.47 9.84 -15.62
N GLU A 86 -46.33 10.34 -15.15
CA GLU A 86 -45.39 11.15 -15.91
C GLU A 86 -44.10 10.34 -16.19
N PRO A 87 -43.54 10.39 -17.42
CA PRO A 87 -42.39 9.57 -17.81
C PRO A 87 -41.06 10.15 -17.32
N VAL A 88 -40.27 9.34 -16.60
CA VAL A 88 -38.92 9.68 -16.10
C VAL A 88 -37.86 8.71 -16.59
N ARG A 89 -36.63 9.22 -16.74
CA ARG A 89 -35.45 8.41 -17.05
C ARG A 89 -34.31 8.71 -16.10
N PHE A 90 -33.47 7.71 -15.86
CA PHE A 90 -32.18 7.92 -15.20
C PHE A 90 -31.24 8.69 -16.11
N THR A 91 -30.61 9.73 -15.55
CA THR A 91 -29.55 10.51 -16.20
C THR A 91 -28.19 10.18 -15.64
N GLU A 92 -28.14 9.75 -14.39
CA GLU A 92 -26.95 9.28 -13.71
C GLU A 92 -27.23 7.89 -13.13
N LEU A 93 -26.20 7.08 -12.93
CA LEU A 93 -26.29 5.76 -12.29
C LEU A 93 -25.01 5.39 -11.56
N PRO A 94 -25.06 4.51 -10.53
CA PRO A 94 -23.86 3.94 -9.93
C PRO A 94 -23.20 2.97 -10.92
N ASP A 95 -21.92 3.16 -11.22
CA ASP A 95 -21.16 2.39 -12.22
C ASP A 95 -20.07 1.58 -11.52
N ARG A 96 -20.20 0.25 -11.51
CA ARG A 96 -19.29 -0.65 -10.82
C ARG A 96 -17.98 -0.75 -11.59
N ARG A 97 -16.92 -0.17 -11.05
CA ARG A 97 -15.60 -0.16 -11.67
C ARG A 97 -14.64 -1.01 -10.87
N VAL A 98 -14.01 -1.95 -11.57
CA VAL A 98 -12.97 -2.80 -10.99
C VAL A 98 -11.63 -2.43 -11.62
N ARG A 99 -10.70 -1.96 -10.80
CA ARG A 99 -9.35 -1.57 -11.23
C ARG A 99 -8.27 -2.27 -10.43
N VAL A 100 -7.16 -2.57 -11.11
CA VAL A 100 -5.96 -3.07 -10.44
C VAL A 100 -5.29 -1.91 -9.70
N THR A 101 -5.06 -2.08 -8.41
CA THR A 101 -4.36 -1.12 -7.56
C THR A 101 -3.15 -1.75 -6.88
N THR A 102 -2.12 -0.95 -6.62
CA THR A 102 -1.02 -1.32 -5.72
C THR A 102 -1.25 -0.79 -4.31
N ASP A 103 -2.34 -0.06 -4.06
CA ASP A 103 -2.68 0.44 -2.74
C ASP A 103 -3.33 -0.65 -1.87
N THR A 104 -2.54 -1.69 -1.58
CA THR A 104 -2.95 -2.91 -0.86
C THR A 104 -2.32 -2.95 0.53
N ALA A 105 -2.96 -3.65 1.48
CA ALA A 105 -2.45 -3.74 2.86
C ALA A 105 -0.96 -4.18 2.95
N PRO A 106 -0.48 -5.16 2.17
CA PRO A 106 0.94 -5.53 2.15
C PRO A 106 1.87 -4.39 1.71
N ASN A 107 1.52 -3.66 0.66
CA ASN A 107 2.35 -2.53 0.18
C ASN A 107 2.32 -1.35 1.14
N ARG A 108 1.16 -1.05 1.75
CA ARG A 108 1.06 -0.02 2.81
C ARG A 108 1.92 -0.39 4.01
N PHE A 109 1.94 -1.67 4.42
CA PHE A 109 2.84 -2.17 5.46
C PHE A 109 4.31 -1.93 5.09
N VAL A 110 4.72 -2.28 3.88
CA VAL A 110 6.10 -2.04 3.42
C VAL A 110 6.45 -0.56 3.45
N LYS A 111 5.55 0.31 2.98
CA LYS A 111 5.75 1.77 3.02
C LYS A 111 5.92 2.28 4.45
N HIS A 112 5.12 1.76 5.38
CA HIS A 112 5.26 2.05 6.81
C HIS A 112 6.64 1.65 7.35
N VAL A 113 7.09 0.43 7.05
CA VAL A 113 8.40 -0.06 7.49
C VAL A 113 9.51 0.83 6.92
N VAL A 114 9.50 1.10 5.61
CA VAL A 114 10.49 1.99 4.97
C VAL A 114 10.54 3.36 5.66
N ALA A 115 9.39 3.97 5.94
CA ALA A 115 9.31 5.26 6.61
C ALA A 115 9.85 5.21 8.06
N LEU A 116 9.52 4.15 8.80
CA LEU A 116 10.00 3.95 10.17
C LEU A 116 11.53 3.83 10.20
N TYR A 117 12.11 3.00 9.33
CA TYR A 117 13.54 2.79 9.26
C TYR A 117 14.29 4.02 8.76
N ALA A 118 13.78 4.70 7.74
CA ALA A 118 14.33 5.97 7.29
C ALA A 118 14.36 6.99 8.43
N ARG A 119 13.32 7.05 9.26
CA ARG A 119 13.28 7.91 10.46
C ARG A 119 14.37 7.56 11.47
N GLU A 120 14.59 6.27 11.75
CA GLU A 120 15.64 5.82 12.69
C GLU A 120 17.07 6.12 12.17
N LEU A 121 17.26 6.09 10.85
CA LEU A 121 18.54 6.41 10.22
C LEU A 121 18.74 7.92 9.98
N ARG A 122 17.75 8.77 10.30
CA ARG A 122 17.91 10.23 10.17
C ARG A 122 19.10 10.71 10.99
N GLY A 123 19.83 11.66 10.42
CA GLY A 123 21.06 12.18 11.01
C GLY A 123 22.26 11.24 10.92
N ALA A 124 22.16 10.12 10.18
CA ALA A 124 23.35 9.42 9.71
C ALA A 124 24.12 10.34 8.76
N ASP A 125 25.40 10.53 9.03
CA ASP A 125 26.26 11.38 8.23
C ASP A 125 27.15 10.54 7.29
N ARG A 126 27.44 11.07 6.09
CA ARG A 126 28.19 10.35 5.07
C ARG A 126 29.64 10.08 5.48
N ALA A 127 30.28 11.00 6.22
CA ALA A 127 31.67 10.88 6.61
C ALA A 127 31.85 9.91 7.79
N THR A 128 30.90 9.92 8.72
CA THR A 128 31.01 9.15 9.98
C THR A 128 30.25 7.83 9.97
N GLU A 129 29.15 7.73 9.21
CA GLU A 129 28.27 6.56 9.15
C GLU A 129 27.87 6.23 7.70
N PRO A 130 28.84 5.97 6.79
CA PRO A 130 28.60 5.85 5.35
C PRO A 130 27.61 4.72 4.99
N ARG A 131 27.58 3.63 5.75
CA ARG A 131 26.61 2.53 5.51
C ARG A 131 25.19 2.96 5.86
N ALA A 132 24.99 3.56 7.04
CA ALA A 132 23.67 4.07 7.47
C ALA A 132 23.17 5.19 6.54
N PHE A 133 24.07 6.08 6.11
CA PHE A 133 23.74 7.11 5.14
C PHE A 133 23.31 6.52 3.80
N ARG A 134 24.05 5.54 3.25
CA ARG A 134 23.66 4.87 1.99
C ARG A 134 22.31 4.18 2.11
N LEU A 135 22.08 3.43 3.20
CA LEU A 135 20.81 2.76 3.43
C LEU A 135 19.66 3.75 3.53
N LEU A 136 19.83 4.87 4.26
CA LEU A 136 18.82 5.93 4.32
C LEU A 136 18.46 6.44 2.91
N ARG A 137 19.45 6.77 2.08
CA ARG A 137 19.21 7.27 0.71
C ARG A 137 18.50 6.24 -0.16
N GLU A 138 18.81 4.97 0.04
CA GLU A 138 18.15 3.90 -0.69
C GLU A 138 16.69 3.72 -0.25
N LEU A 139 16.40 3.75 1.05
CA LEU A 139 15.02 3.72 1.56
C LEU A 139 14.20 4.91 1.06
N GLU A 140 14.80 6.11 1.04
CA GLU A 140 14.18 7.31 0.46
C GLU A 140 13.94 7.18 -1.05
N ALA A 141 14.81 6.47 -1.78
CA ALA A 141 14.61 6.20 -3.20
C ALA A 141 13.46 5.20 -3.39
N LEU A 142 13.46 4.08 -2.67
CA LEU A 142 12.41 3.06 -2.72
C LEU A 142 11.03 3.61 -2.34
N SER A 143 10.95 4.58 -1.44
CA SER A 143 9.69 5.26 -1.11
C SER A 143 9.18 6.19 -2.22
N ARG A 144 10.04 6.61 -3.16
CA ARG A 144 9.73 7.54 -4.26
C ARG A 144 9.54 6.83 -5.60
N THR A 145 10.23 5.73 -5.82
CA THR A 145 10.23 4.97 -7.07
C THR A 145 9.35 3.72 -6.99
N GLY A 146 8.64 3.38 -8.07
CA GLY A 146 7.96 2.10 -8.21
C GLY A 146 6.70 1.96 -7.35
N GLY A 147 5.97 0.85 -7.49
CA GLY A 147 4.59 0.71 -7.03
C GLY A 147 4.33 0.83 -5.52
N LEU A 148 5.39 0.98 -4.71
CA LEU A 148 5.29 1.39 -3.30
C LEU A 148 4.94 2.87 -3.13
N GLY A 149 5.36 3.75 -4.05
CA GLY A 149 5.09 5.19 -3.99
C GLY A 149 3.59 5.50 -4.05
N ALA A 150 2.84 4.74 -4.86
CA ALA A 150 1.39 4.86 -5.03
C ALA A 150 0.58 4.34 -3.83
N ALA A 151 1.15 3.49 -2.97
CA ALA A 151 0.45 3.00 -1.80
C ALA A 151 0.31 4.09 -0.74
N SER A 152 -0.84 4.19 -0.09
CA SER A 152 -1.10 5.12 1.00
C SER A 152 -0.33 4.71 2.26
N MET A 153 -0.04 5.64 3.16
CA MET A 153 0.47 5.27 4.49
C MET A 153 -0.66 4.62 5.29
N PRO A 154 -0.44 3.49 5.95
CA PRO A 154 -1.48 2.83 6.73
C PRO A 154 -1.72 3.59 8.04
N THR A 155 -2.98 3.67 8.47
CA THR A 155 -3.37 4.11 9.80
C THR A 155 -3.11 3.03 10.85
N VAL A 156 -3.27 1.75 10.47
CA VAL A 156 -3.01 0.57 11.30
C VAL A 156 -2.31 -0.50 10.46
N VAL A 157 -1.31 -1.17 11.04
CA VAL A 157 -0.59 -2.27 10.40
C VAL A 157 -1.11 -3.60 10.96
N SER A 158 -1.79 -4.38 10.13
CA SER A 158 -2.14 -5.76 10.48
C SER A 158 -1.05 -6.70 10.00
N THR A 159 -0.37 -7.37 10.93
CA THR A 159 0.66 -8.38 10.63
C THR A 159 0.06 -9.76 10.34
N ALA A 160 -1.25 -9.91 10.49
CA ALA A 160 -1.99 -11.15 10.22
C ALA A 160 -2.45 -11.28 8.75
N ASP A 161 -2.10 -10.31 7.89
CA ASP A 161 -2.43 -10.37 6.47
C ASP A 161 -1.82 -11.64 5.82
N PRO A 162 -2.60 -12.42 5.05
CA PRO A 162 -2.15 -13.69 4.51
C PRO A 162 -1.00 -13.55 3.51
N VAL A 163 -0.92 -12.43 2.78
CA VAL A 163 0.19 -12.15 1.86
C VAL A 163 1.43 -11.85 2.67
N ILE A 164 1.32 -11.04 3.74
CA ILE A 164 2.45 -10.74 4.62
C ILE A 164 2.99 -12.03 5.28
N ALA A 165 2.10 -12.94 5.68
CA ALA A 165 2.48 -14.18 6.35
C ALA A 165 3.07 -15.24 5.40
N LYS A 166 2.58 -15.33 4.16
CA LYS A 166 2.93 -16.43 3.22
C LYS A 166 3.99 -16.05 2.19
N ASP A 167 4.04 -14.80 1.75
CA ASP A 167 5.04 -14.35 0.80
C ASP A 167 6.40 -14.16 1.53
N ARG A 168 7.43 -14.84 1.01
CA ARG A 168 8.78 -14.83 1.60
C ARG A 168 9.39 -13.43 1.66
N ARG A 169 9.05 -12.54 0.73
CA ARG A 169 9.56 -11.16 0.68
C ARG A 169 8.97 -10.34 1.83
N TYR A 170 7.64 -10.37 1.99
CA TYR A 170 6.95 -9.60 3.03
C TYR A 170 7.23 -10.15 4.43
N SER A 171 7.23 -11.47 4.60
CA SER A 171 7.57 -12.10 5.88
C SER A 171 9.00 -11.76 6.34
N ARG A 172 9.93 -11.54 5.41
CA ARG A 172 11.30 -11.07 5.74
C ARG A 172 11.32 -9.66 6.29
N ILE A 173 10.57 -8.77 5.66
CA ILE A 173 10.40 -7.39 6.11
C ILE A 173 9.69 -7.37 7.47
N LEU A 174 8.69 -8.24 7.66
CA LEU A 174 8.01 -8.42 8.94
C LEU A 174 8.97 -8.89 10.04
N ALA A 175 9.84 -9.85 9.77
CA ALA A 175 10.82 -10.32 10.75
C ALA A 175 11.78 -9.20 11.19
N ALA A 176 12.27 -8.39 10.25
CA ALA A 176 13.08 -7.22 10.56
C ALA A 176 12.29 -6.17 11.36
N TYR A 177 11.06 -5.86 10.93
CA TYR A 177 10.17 -4.94 11.65
C TYR A 177 9.92 -5.38 13.09
N LEU A 178 9.66 -6.66 13.32
CA LEU A 178 9.44 -7.20 14.67
C LEU A 178 10.72 -7.16 15.52
N ALA A 179 11.89 -7.44 14.93
CA ALA A 179 13.17 -7.30 15.63
C ALA A 179 13.41 -5.84 16.08
N LEU A 180 13.04 -4.86 15.23
CA LEU A 180 13.07 -3.44 15.58
C LEU A 180 12.07 -3.09 16.68
N ALA A 181 10.83 -3.57 16.56
CA ALA A 181 9.72 -3.23 17.48
C ALA A 181 9.90 -3.85 18.87
N ARG A 182 10.49 -5.05 18.97
CA ARG A 182 10.65 -5.81 20.22
C ARG A 182 11.74 -5.28 21.15
N ARG A 183 12.52 -4.25 20.77
CA ARG A 183 13.61 -3.70 21.58
C ARG A 183 14.60 -4.75 22.10
N GLU A 184 14.78 -5.88 21.40
CA GLU A 184 15.84 -6.81 21.76
C GLU A 184 17.19 -6.13 21.48
N PRO A 185 18.17 -6.23 22.39
CA PRO A 185 19.50 -5.70 22.13
C PRO A 185 20.06 -6.48 20.94
N ILE A 186 20.22 -5.81 19.81
CA ILE A 186 20.93 -6.33 18.65
C ILE A 186 22.35 -6.56 19.15
N GLN A 187 22.66 -7.81 19.51
CA GLN A 187 23.98 -8.18 20.00
C GLN A 187 24.97 -7.97 18.86
N SER A 188 25.66 -6.84 18.88
CA SER A 188 26.85 -6.61 18.07
C SER A 188 27.87 -7.65 18.49
N ARG A 189 28.05 -8.70 17.68
CA ARG A 189 29.16 -9.62 17.85
C ARG A 189 30.46 -8.87 17.51
N THR A 190 31.16 -8.43 18.54
CA THR A 190 32.60 -8.15 18.44
C THR A 190 33.29 -9.46 18.09
N PRO A 191 34.07 -9.55 17.00
CA PRO A 191 34.90 -10.73 16.77
C PRO A 191 35.98 -10.80 17.86
N ALA A 192 36.15 -11.99 18.44
CA ALA A 192 37.26 -12.34 19.30
C ALA A 192 38.56 -12.48 18.50
#